data_AF-A0A6P9D070-F1
#
_entry.id   AF-A0A6P9D070-F1
#
_cell.length_a   1.000
_cell.length_b   1.000
_cell.length_c   1.000
_cell.angle_alpha   90.00
_cell.angle_beta   90.00
_cell.angle_gamma   90.00
#
_symmetry.space_group_name_H-M   'P 1'
#
loop_
_entity.id
_entity.type
_entity.pdbx_description
1 polymer ?
#
loop_
_entity_poly.entity_id
_entity_poly.type
_entity_poly.pdbx_seq_one_letter_code
_entity_poly.pdbx_strand_id
1 'polypeptide(L)'
;MAAAPSDSETTQKQTEEIEALSAIYGDEWCTVDEDEKIFCIKISDCSAQPKWTLNLQVILPPEYPTSAPPIYQLNAPWILQKEYAELANHLEEIYVQNLGESILYLWVEKIREVLIEKSQSSESVGSDNKKITEETDVDYEEEFALEYELLPDCTAIKLNFDLSEKKDEELPPIYHGNPITDRRSTFQAHLAPVVCLKQVKNILAELYKNKKIASATHNIYAYRIYCEDKQTFLQDCEDDGETAAGGRLLHLMQVKGIN
;
A
#
# COMPACT_ATOMS: atom_id res chain seq x y z
N MET A 1 1.09 17.79 -37.26
CA MET A 1 1.48 16.39 -37.00
C MET A 1 2.31 16.45 -35.72
N ALA A 2 1.64 16.40 -34.56
CA ALA A 2 2.33 16.44 -33.27
C ALA A 2 2.92 15.06 -33.03
N ALA A 3 4.23 14.99 -32.84
CA ALA A 3 4.93 13.76 -32.50
C ALA A 3 4.40 13.28 -31.14
N ALA A 4 4.03 12.01 -31.04
CA ALA A 4 3.82 11.39 -29.74
C ALA A 4 5.14 11.53 -28.94
N PRO A 5 5.09 11.93 -27.67
CA PRO A 5 6.28 11.99 -26.83
C PRO A 5 6.96 10.62 -26.86
N SER A 6 8.21 10.60 -27.29
CA SER A 6 9.02 9.39 -27.34
C SER A 6 9.23 8.88 -25.92
N ASP A 7 9.12 7.57 -25.69
CA ASP A 7 9.34 6.90 -24.39
C ASP A 7 10.59 7.38 -23.64
N SER A 8 11.61 7.86 -24.36
CA SER A 8 12.83 8.45 -23.78
C SER A 8 12.59 9.72 -22.97
N GLU A 9 11.66 10.59 -23.39
CA GLU A 9 11.37 11.86 -22.70
C GLU A 9 10.61 11.60 -21.39
N THR A 10 9.64 10.68 -21.42
CA THR A 10 8.92 10.24 -20.22
C THR A 10 9.86 9.60 -19.21
N THR A 11 10.74 8.69 -19.65
CA THR A 11 11.75 8.05 -18.80
C THR A 11 12.72 9.07 -18.19
N GLN A 12 13.11 10.08 -18.97
CA GLN A 12 13.99 11.15 -18.49
C GLN A 12 13.30 11.97 -17.39
N LYS A 13 12.05 12.39 -17.61
CA LYS A 13 11.27 13.13 -16.59
C LYS A 13 11.12 12.35 -15.29
N GLN A 14 10.81 11.06 -15.37
CA GLN A 14 10.75 10.19 -14.19
C GLN A 14 12.09 10.16 -13.45
N THR A 15 13.20 9.97 -14.19
CA THR A 15 14.54 9.87 -13.58
C THR A 15 14.93 11.16 -12.87
N GLU A 16 14.71 12.31 -13.51
CA GLU A 16 14.98 13.64 -12.94
C GLU A 16 14.11 13.90 -11.69
N GLU A 17 12.82 13.52 -11.72
CA GLU A 17 11.93 13.65 -10.57
C GLU A 17 12.40 12.78 -9.39
N ILE A 18 12.75 11.50 -9.63
CA ILE A 18 13.22 10.62 -8.56
C ILE A 18 14.54 11.09 -7.97
N GLU A 19 15.49 11.55 -8.79
CA GLU A 19 16.77 12.09 -8.31
C GLU A 19 16.54 13.34 -7.44
N ALA A 20 15.63 14.23 -7.88
CA ALA A 20 15.26 15.41 -7.11
C ALA A 20 14.62 15.03 -5.76
N LEU A 21 13.65 14.10 -5.74
CA LEU A 21 12.99 13.67 -4.52
C LEU A 21 13.96 12.97 -3.56
N SER A 22 14.83 12.11 -4.09
CA SER A 22 15.88 11.47 -3.29
C SER A 22 16.82 12.49 -2.66
N ALA A 23 17.15 13.58 -3.36
CA ALA A 23 18.01 14.65 -2.84
C ALA A 23 17.30 15.54 -1.81
N ILE A 24 16.00 15.81 -2.00
CA ILE A 24 15.19 16.65 -1.11
C ILE A 24 14.90 15.94 0.21
N TYR A 25 14.47 14.68 0.14
CA TYR A 25 13.94 13.94 1.28
C TYR A 25 14.97 13.00 1.92
N GLY A 26 16.06 12.66 1.21
CA GLY A 26 17.16 11.86 1.75
C GLY A 26 16.69 10.59 2.47
N ASP A 27 16.86 10.57 3.79
CA ASP A 27 16.50 9.43 4.63
C ASP A 27 14.99 9.13 4.67
N GLU A 28 14.12 10.07 4.28
CA GLU A 28 12.68 9.84 4.18
C GLU A 28 12.28 9.12 2.88
N TRP A 29 13.10 9.17 1.82
CA TRP A 29 12.81 8.61 0.48
C TRP A 29 13.45 7.24 0.22
N CYS A 30 12.65 6.23 -0.12
CA CYS A 30 13.06 4.85 -0.35
C CYS A 30 12.86 4.43 -1.80
N THR A 31 13.90 3.84 -2.37
CA THR A 31 13.76 3.05 -3.59
C THR A 31 13.58 1.58 -3.20
N VAL A 32 12.38 1.06 -3.44
CA VAL A 32 11.99 -0.31 -3.07
C VAL A 32 12.42 -1.28 -4.17
N ASP A 33 12.11 -0.94 -5.42
CA ASP A 33 12.46 -1.72 -6.60
C ASP A 33 12.71 -0.77 -7.76
N GLU A 34 13.97 -0.66 -8.20
CA GLU A 34 14.39 0.23 -9.29
C GLU A 34 13.86 -0.22 -10.66
N ASP A 35 13.70 -1.52 -10.86
CA ASP A 35 13.27 -2.11 -12.11
C ASP A 35 11.75 -1.93 -12.29
N GLU A 36 11.00 -2.13 -11.21
CA GLU A 36 9.54 -1.99 -11.18
C GLU A 36 9.07 -0.56 -10.87
N LYS A 37 10.02 0.38 -10.69
CA LYS A 37 9.77 1.79 -10.36
C LYS A 37 8.86 1.99 -9.14
N ILE A 38 9.17 1.23 -8.09
CA ILE A 38 8.45 1.27 -6.81
C ILE A 38 9.25 2.09 -5.81
N PHE A 39 8.63 3.13 -5.28
CA PHE A 39 9.23 4.05 -4.34
C PHE A 39 8.33 4.23 -3.13
N CYS A 40 8.91 4.58 -1.99
CA CYS A 40 8.18 4.86 -0.77
C CYS A 40 8.75 6.10 -0.09
N ILE A 41 7.89 6.98 0.40
CA ILE A 41 8.29 8.14 1.18
C ILE A 41 7.54 8.18 2.51
N LYS A 42 8.29 8.39 3.58
CA LYS A 42 7.75 8.60 4.93
C LYS A 42 7.55 10.09 5.15
N ILE A 43 6.32 10.48 5.47
CA ILE A 43 5.91 11.87 5.64
C ILE A 43 5.44 12.06 7.08
N SER A 44 5.97 13.07 7.75
CA SER A 44 5.64 13.41 9.14
C SER A 44 5.17 14.86 9.28
N ASP A 45 4.58 15.20 10.43
CA ASP A 45 4.08 16.55 10.77
C ASP A 45 5.19 17.57 11.14
N CYS A 46 6.46 17.26 10.85
CA CYS A 46 7.65 18.10 11.10
C CYS A 46 7.80 18.61 12.56
N SER A 47 7.15 17.95 13.53
CA SER A 47 7.32 18.19 14.96
C SER A 47 8.65 17.62 15.48
N ALA A 48 9.20 18.19 16.56
CA ALA A 48 10.36 17.64 17.26
C ALA A 48 10.14 16.20 17.78
N GLN A 49 8.87 15.80 17.96
CA GLN A 49 8.43 14.42 18.13
C GLN A 49 7.21 14.20 17.24
N PRO A 50 7.36 13.58 16.05
CA PRO A 50 6.27 13.48 15.11
C PRO A 50 5.15 12.62 15.67
N LYS A 51 3.96 13.21 15.82
CA LYS A 51 2.79 12.51 16.36
C LYS A 51 2.09 11.73 15.26
N TRP A 52 2.04 12.31 14.07
CA TRP A 52 1.43 11.72 12.90
C TRP A 52 2.49 11.40 11.86
N THR A 53 2.41 10.18 11.33
CA THR A 53 3.29 9.72 10.27
C THR A 53 2.49 8.90 9.28
N LEU A 54 2.69 9.19 8.00
CA LEU A 54 2.06 8.51 6.87
C LEU A 54 3.15 8.04 5.92
N ASN A 55 3.04 6.81 5.42
CA ASN A 55 3.92 6.32 4.36
C ASN A 55 3.15 6.34 3.05
N LEU A 56 3.65 7.10 2.08
CA LEU A 56 3.16 7.10 0.71
C LEU A 56 4.04 6.14 -0.09
N GLN A 57 3.43 5.10 -0.65
CA GLN A 57 4.06 4.24 -1.64
C GLN A 57 3.57 4.65 -3.02
N VAL A 58 4.48 4.74 -4.00
CA VAL A 58 4.15 5.05 -5.39
C VAL A 58 4.80 4.06 -6.34
N ILE A 59 4.09 3.74 -7.41
CA ILE A 59 4.56 2.94 -8.54
C ILE A 59 4.39 3.81 -9.78
N LEU A 60 5.48 4.00 -10.53
CA LEU A 60 5.46 4.84 -11.71
C LEU A 60 5.22 3.99 -12.96
N PRO A 61 4.03 4.04 -13.57
CA PRO A 61 3.79 3.33 -14.82
C PRO A 61 4.65 3.96 -15.94
N PRO A 62 4.94 3.22 -17.03
CA PRO A 62 5.70 3.74 -18.17
C PRO A 62 5.12 5.03 -18.78
N GLU A 63 3.81 5.23 -18.65
CA GLU A 63 3.08 6.37 -19.18
C GLU A 63 3.11 7.63 -18.27
N TYR A 64 3.56 7.52 -17.03
CA TYR A 64 3.69 8.65 -16.10
C TYR A 64 4.97 9.46 -16.40
N PRO A 65 4.99 10.81 -16.37
CA PRO A 65 3.90 11.73 -16.02
C PRO A 65 2.98 12.14 -17.17
N THR A 66 3.25 11.63 -18.36
CA THR A 66 2.70 12.16 -19.61
C THR A 66 1.21 11.88 -19.80
N SER A 67 0.78 10.64 -19.60
CA SER A 67 -0.58 10.19 -19.95
C SER A 67 -1.24 9.29 -18.90
N ALA A 68 -0.56 8.98 -17.79
CA ALA A 68 -1.13 8.25 -16.66
C ALA A 68 -0.64 8.85 -15.32
N PRO A 69 -1.46 8.78 -14.26
CA PRO A 69 -1.02 9.15 -12.91
C PRO A 69 -0.10 8.08 -12.30
N PRO A 70 0.68 8.41 -11.26
CA PRO A 70 1.31 7.40 -10.41
C PRO A 70 0.24 6.54 -9.74
N ILE A 71 0.51 5.25 -9.61
CA ILE A 71 -0.29 4.37 -8.76
C ILE A 71 0.22 4.54 -7.34
N TYR A 72 -0.66 4.69 -6.35
CA TYR A 72 -0.25 4.97 -4.98
C TYR A 72 -1.01 4.19 -3.92
N GLN A 73 -0.40 4.10 -2.75
CA GLN A 73 -1.00 3.55 -1.54
C GLN A 73 -0.58 4.38 -0.33
N LEU A 74 -1.55 4.75 0.50
CA LEU A 74 -1.32 5.50 1.73
C LEU A 74 -1.42 4.56 2.94
N ASN A 75 -0.32 4.42 3.67
CA ASN A 75 -0.21 3.56 4.82
C ASN A 75 -0.07 4.39 6.10
N ALA A 76 -1.15 4.51 6.87
CA ALA A 76 -1.19 5.18 8.16
C ALA A 76 -2.17 4.46 9.11
N PRO A 77 -1.73 3.88 10.25
CA PRO A 77 -2.62 3.13 11.15
C PRO A 77 -3.76 3.96 11.78
N TRP A 78 -3.63 5.28 11.74
CA TRP A 78 -4.54 6.24 12.37
C TRP A 78 -5.51 6.91 11.40
N ILE A 79 -5.33 6.76 10.08
CA ILE A 79 -6.16 7.45 9.10
C ILE A 79 -7.51 6.74 9.02
N LEU A 80 -8.59 7.51 9.18
CA LEU A 80 -9.94 6.98 9.02
C LEU A 80 -10.32 6.95 7.53
N GLN A 81 -11.26 6.07 7.15
CA GLN A 81 -11.70 5.92 5.76
C GLN A 81 -12.14 7.24 5.11
N LYS A 82 -12.85 8.08 5.87
CA LYS A 82 -13.27 9.41 5.40
C LYS A 82 -12.08 10.32 5.09
N GLU A 83 -11.09 10.36 5.99
CA GLU A 83 -9.89 11.18 5.83
C GLU A 83 -9.01 10.66 4.68
N TYR A 84 -8.96 9.33 4.50
CA TYR A 84 -8.30 8.70 3.36
C TYR A 84 -8.94 9.14 2.04
N ALA A 85 -10.27 9.08 1.95
CA ALA A 85 -11.00 9.48 0.75
C ALA A 85 -10.82 10.97 0.43
N GLU A 86 -10.86 11.83 1.45
CA GLU A 86 -10.58 13.26 1.30
C GLU A 86 -9.14 13.51 0.82
N LEU A 87 -8.15 12.82 1.39
CA LEU A 87 -6.76 12.93 0.94
C LEU A 87 -6.58 12.42 -0.49
N ALA A 88 -7.15 11.26 -0.83
CA ALA A 88 -7.13 10.69 -2.18
C ALA A 88 -7.70 11.66 -3.22
N ASN A 89 -8.85 12.27 -2.95
CA ASN A 89 -9.46 13.28 -3.82
C ASN A 89 -8.50 14.45 -4.07
N HIS A 90 -7.82 14.95 -3.04
CA HIS A 90 -6.82 16.01 -3.22
C HIS A 90 -5.63 15.58 -4.09
N LEU A 91 -5.16 14.34 -3.97
CA LEU A 91 -4.07 13.82 -4.80
C LEU A 91 -4.49 13.71 -6.27
N GLU A 92 -5.72 13.24 -6.53
CA GLU A 92 -6.30 13.18 -7.87
C GLU A 92 -6.50 14.58 -8.47
N GLU A 93 -6.99 15.55 -7.69
CA GLU A 93 -7.11 16.93 -8.12
C GLU A 93 -5.77 17.53 -8.52
N ILE A 94 -4.70 17.27 -7.75
CA ILE A 94 -3.34 17.70 -8.08
C ILE A 94 -2.91 17.10 -9.43
N TYR A 95 -3.16 15.82 -9.68
CA TYR A 95 -2.84 15.20 -10.97
C TYR A 95 -3.60 15.87 -12.13
N VAL A 96 -4.92 16.06 -11.99
CA VAL A 96 -5.75 16.67 -13.04
C VAL A 96 -5.34 18.11 -13.34
N GLN A 97 -4.86 18.85 -12.34
CA GLN A 97 -4.37 20.22 -12.53
C GLN A 97 -2.98 20.28 -13.18
N ASN A 98 -2.19 19.20 -13.13
CA ASN A 98 -0.79 19.16 -13.55
C ASN A 98 -0.53 18.01 -14.54
N LEU A 99 -1.44 17.79 -15.50
CA LEU A 99 -1.31 16.75 -16.51
C LEU A 99 -0.03 16.93 -17.36
N GLY A 100 0.77 15.87 -17.46
CA GLY A 100 2.02 15.88 -18.22
C GLY A 100 3.24 16.35 -17.42
N GLU A 101 3.04 16.77 -16.17
CA GLU A 101 4.08 17.26 -15.26
C GLU A 101 4.33 16.29 -14.11
N SER A 102 5.50 16.42 -13.50
CA SER A 102 5.92 15.68 -12.31
C SER A 102 5.21 16.20 -11.06
N ILE A 103 4.45 15.35 -10.36
CA ILE A 103 3.54 15.74 -9.27
C ILE A 103 3.89 15.14 -7.91
N LEU A 104 4.89 14.25 -7.81
CA LEU A 104 5.16 13.53 -6.57
C LEU A 104 5.56 14.47 -5.44
N TYR A 105 6.33 15.51 -5.75
CA TYR A 105 6.66 16.56 -4.77
C TYR A 105 5.39 17.26 -4.25
N LEU A 106 4.45 17.59 -5.14
CA LEU A 106 3.19 18.25 -4.77
C LEU A 106 2.33 17.34 -3.88
N TRP A 107 2.28 16.04 -4.20
CA TRP A 107 1.60 15.06 -3.36
C TRP A 107 2.20 14.99 -1.96
N VAL A 108 3.53 14.95 -1.86
CA VAL A 108 4.22 14.90 -0.55
C VAL A 108 3.92 16.15 0.27
N GLU A 109 4.01 17.34 -0.33
CA GLU A 109 3.70 18.59 0.37
C GLU A 109 2.22 18.68 0.76
N LYS A 110 1.30 18.21 -0.08
CA LYS A 110 -0.13 18.20 0.27
C LYS A 110 -0.43 17.27 1.43
N ILE A 111 0.17 16.08 1.45
CA ILE A 111 0.05 15.16 2.58
C ILE A 111 0.63 15.80 3.83
N ARG A 112 1.81 16.41 3.74
CA ARG A 112 2.46 17.11 4.87
C ARG A 112 1.57 18.21 5.43
N GLU A 113 0.95 19.02 4.59
CA GLU A 113 -0.01 20.06 4.99
C GLU A 113 -1.15 19.46 5.83
N VAL A 114 -1.77 18.37 5.36
CA VAL A 114 -2.84 17.67 6.08
C VAL A 114 -2.36 17.12 7.44
N LEU A 115 -1.14 16.58 7.50
CA LEU A 115 -0.56 16.10 8.77
C LEU A 115 -0.37 17.23 9.79
N ILE A 116 0.07 18.41 9.33
CA ILE A 116 0.26 19.59 10.17
C ILE A 116 -1.09 20.14 10.65
N GLU A 117 -2.10 20.23 9.80
CA GLU A 117 -3.45 20.67 10.19
C GLU A 117 -4.06 19.75 11.25
N LYS A 118 -3.83 18.44 11.12
CA LYS A 118 -4.29 17.42 12.07
C LYS A 118 -3.58 17.49 13.42
N SER A 119 -2.28 17.80 13.43
CA SER A 119 -1.54 18.01 14.68
C SER A 119 -2.06 19.23 15.44
N GLN A 120 -2.26 20.35 14.75
CA GLN A 120 -2.78 21.60 15.32
C GLN A 120 -4.21 21.45 15.86
N SER A 121 -5.08 20.75 15.12
CA SER A 121 -6.45 20.49 15.54
C SER A 121 -6.50 19.61 16.80
N SER A 122 -5.56 18.67 16.94
CA SER A 122 -5.46 17.77 18.11
C SER A 122 -4.96 18.46 19.37
N GLU A 123 -4.26 19.59 19.26
CA GLU A 123 -3.73 20.37 20.41
C GLU A 123 -4.74 21.37 20.97
N SER A 124 -5.85 21.62 20.27
CA SER A 124 -6.88 22.60 20.64
C SER A 124 -7.90 22.11 21.68
N VAL A 125 -7.88 20.84 22.08
CA VAL A 125 -8.78 20.26 23.10
C VAL A 125 -8.01 19.96 24.38
N GLY A 126 -7.65 21.03 25.09
CA GLY A 126 -7.12 20.98 26.45
C GLY A 126 -7.99 21.81 27.41
N SER A 127 -9.23 21.41 27.65
CA SER A 127 -10.00 21.83 28.85
C SER A 127 -11.26 20.96 29.07
N ASP A 128 -11.29 20.28 30.23
CA ASP A 128 -12.41 19.67 30.96
C ASP A 128 -13.68 19.13 30.24
N ASN A 129 -13.96 17.84 30.44
CA ASN A 129 -15.14 17.44 31.22
C ASN A 129 -15.10 15.96 31.66
N LYS A 130 -14.99 15.77 32.98
CA LYS A 130 -15.52 14.61 33.70
C LYS A 130 -17.05 14.68 33.67
N LYS A 131 -17.73 13.61 33.22
CA LYS A 131 -19.03 13.24 33.81
C LYS A 131 -19.25 11.73 33.77
N ILE A 132 -19.32 11.18 34.98
CA ILE A 132 -19.81 9.86 35.35
C ILE A 132 -21.35 9.87 35.29
N THR A 133 -21.94 8.79 34.77
CA THR A 133 -23.19 8.12 35.19
C THR A 133 -23.30 6.85 34.32
N GLU A 134 -22.91 5.68 34.83
CA GLU A 134 -23.76 4.67 35.49
C GLU A 134 -24.77 3.97 34.54
N GLU A 135 -24.39 2.74 34.20
CA GLU A 135 -25.18 1.50 34.04
C GLU A 135 -26.45 1.47 33.15
N THR A 136 -26.32 0.77 32.01
CA THR A 136 -27.32 -0.25 31.62
C THR A 136 -26.64 -1.41 30.90
N ASP A 137 -26.78 -2.57 31.53
CA ASP A 137 -26.51 -3.90 31.00
C ASP A 137 -27.56 -4.20 29.91
N VAL A 138 -27.13 -4.29 28.65
CA VAL A 138 -27.95 -4.84 27.55
C VAL A 138 -27.05 -5.62 26.59
N ASP A 139 -27.32 -6.91 26.60
CA ASP A 139 -26.91 -7.97 25.69
C ASP A 139 -27.09 -7.54 24.22
N TYR A 140 -25.99 -7.47 23.46
CA TYR A 140 -26.00 -7.32 21.99
C TYR A 140 -24.83 -8.13 21.40
N GLU A 141 -24.93 -9.46 21.51
CA GLU A 141 -24.57 -10.29 20.36
C GLU A 141 -25.49 -9.88 19.20
N GLU A 142 -24.93 -9.71 18.00
CA GLU A 142 -25.65 -9.48 16.73
C GLU A 142 -25.94 -8.02 16.30
N GLU A 143 -24.91 -7.16 16.20
CA GLU A 143 -24.92 -5.99 15.29
C GLU A 143 -23.49 -5.53 14.88
N PHE A 144 -22.63 -6.45 14.44
CA PHE A 144 -21.38 -6.12 13.71
C PHE A 144 -21.49 -6.56 12.25
N ALA A 145 -22.65 -6.29 11.66
CA ALA A 145 -22.87 -6.31 10.23
C ALA A 145 -22.89 -4.86 9.72
N LEU A 146 -21.80 -4.12 9.94
CA LEU A 146 -21.60 -2.84 9.26
C LEU A 146 -20.96 -3.12 7.90
N GLU A 147 -21.85 -3.38 6.94
CA GLU A 147 -21.90 -2.68 5.65
C GLU A 147 -20.57 -2.12 5.16
N TYR A 148 -19.71 -3.01 4.68
CA TYR A 148 -18.63 -2.68 3.76
C TYR A 148 -19.27 -2.32 2.40
N GLU A 149 -19.82 -1.11 2.29
CA GLU A 149 -20.12 -0.54 0.98
C GLU A 149 -18.78 -0.14 0.33
N LEU A 150 -18.34 -1.04 -0.55
CA LEU A 150 -17.51 -0.86 -1.75
C LEU A 150 -16.80 0.50 -1.86
N LEU A 151 -15.47 0.46 -1.67
CA LEU A 151 -14.57 1.43 -2.29
C LEU A 151 -14.66 1.27 -3.82
N PRO A 152 -14.69 2.35 -4.60
CA PRO A 152 -14.43 2.26 -6.03
C PRO A 152 -12.95 1.93 -6.23
N ASP A 153 -12.68 0.81 -6.90
CA ASP A 153 -11.37 0.37 -7.42
C ASP A 153 -10.15 0.79 -6.58
N CYS A 154 -9.80 -0.02 -5.58
CA CYS A 154 -8.38 -0.26 -5.36
C CYS A 154 -7.88 -0.85 -6.68
N THR A 155 -7.16 -0.07 -7.48
CA THR A 155 -6.57 -0.55 -8.73
C THR A 155 -5.66 -1.72 -8.34
N ALA A 156 -6.17 -2.94 -8.53
CA ALA A 156 -5.41 -4.16 -8.36
C ALA A 156 -4.12 -3.98 -9.15
N ILE A 157 -2.98 -3.92 -8.45
CA ILE A 157 -1.68 -3.74 -9.08
C ILE A 157 -1.41 -5.03 -9.85
N LYS A 158 -1.86 -5.07 -11.10
CA LYS A 158 -1.49 -6.12 -12.05
C LYS A 158 -0.03 -5.90 -12.40
N LEU A 159 0.85 -6.52 -11.62
CA LEU A 159 2.27 -6.61 -11.92
C LEU A 159 2.42 -7.36 -13.26
N ASN A 160 2.68 -6.61 -14.32
CA ASN A 160 2.94 -7.20 -15.64
C ASN A 160 4.29 -7.89 -15.63
N PHE A 161 4.28 -9.11 -16.15
CA PHE A 161 5.33 -10.11 -15.99
C PHE A 161 6.34 -9.99 -17.14
N ASP A 162 7.56 -9.53 -16.85
CA ASP A 162 8.71 -9.80 -17.72
C ASP A 162 9.83 -10.50 -16.94
N LEU A 163 10.03 -11.78 -17.24
CA LEU A 163 11.06 -12.62 -16.64
C LEU A 163 12.37 -12.37 -17.38
N SER A 164 13.13 -11.37 -16.93
CA SER A 164 14.57 -11.35 -17.22
C SER A 164 15.36 -11.90 -16.01
N GLU A 165 16.05 -13.00 -16.27
CA GLU A 165 16.81 -13.81 -15.31
C GLU A 165 18.08 -13.07 -14.87
N LYS A 166 18.25 -12.69 -13.58
CA LYS A 166 19.56 -12.66 -12.89
C LYS A 166 19.48 -12.85 -11.36
N LYS A 167 20.41 -13.72 -10.91
CA LYS A 167 20.86 -14.15 -9.56
C LYS A 167 19.90 -14.99 -8.70
N ASP A 168 20.29 -16.27 -8.56
CA ASP A 168 19.81 -17.24 -7.57
C ASP A 168 19.99 -16.70 -6.14
N GLU A 169 18.97 -16.02 -5.62
CA GLU A 169 18.70 -16.08 -4.19
C GLU A 169 17.93 -17.37 -3.91
N GLU A 170 18.43 -18.17 -2.96
CA GLU A 170 17.76 -19.39 -2.53
C GLU A 170 16.34 -19.04 -2.05
N LEU A 171 15.34 -19.71 -2.63
CA LEU A 171 13.93 -19.51 -2.29
C LEU A 171 13.75 -19.66 -0.77
N PRO A 172 13.13 -18.67 -0.09
CA PRO A 172 12.88 -18.78 1.35
C PRO A 172 11.96 -19.97 1.64
N PRO A 173 12.04 -20.55 2.85
CA PRO A 173 11.25 -21.72 3.22
C PRO A 173 9.76 -21.40 3.22
N ILE A 174 8.99 -22.20 2.48
CA ILE A 174 7.54 -22.11 2.42
C ILE A 174 6.92 -23.05 3.46
N TYR A 175 6.18 -22.48 4.41
CA TYR A 175 5.43 -23.20 5.42
C TYR A 175 4.01 -23.44 4.93
N HIS A 176 3.63 -24.70 4.81
CA HIS A 176 2.28 -25.09 4.39
C HIS A 176 1.42 -25.44 5.61
N GLY A 177 0.28 -24.77 5.75
CA GLY A 177 -0.71 -25.07 6.76
C GLY A 177 -1.50 -26.35 6.46
N ASN A 178 -2.18 -26.86 7.49
CA ASN A 178 -3.12 -27.95 7.33
C ASN A 178 -4.37 -27.47 6.58
N PRO A 179 -4.91 -28.25 5.63
CA PRO A 179 -6.17 -27.91 4.98
C PRO A 179 -7.34 -27.89 5.97
N ILE A 180 -8.18 -26.87 5.88
CA ILE A 180 -9.42 -26.72 6.66
C ILE A 180 -10.59 -26.73 5.69
N THR A 181 -11.61 -27.52 5.98
CA THR A 181 -12.84 -27.57 5.16
C THR A 181 -13.98 -26.92 5.91
N ASP A 182 -14.61 -25.91 5.32
CA ASP A 182 -15.87 -25.33 5.78
C ASP A 182 -16.86 -25.26 4.61
N ARG A 183 -18.11 -25.65 4.84
CA ARG A 183 -19.20 -25.59 3.83
C ARG A 183 -18.81 -26.14 2.44
N ARG A 184 -18.04 -27.24 2.41
CA ARG A 184 -17.48 -27.90 1.19
C ARG A 184 -16.34 -27.13 0.49
N SER A 185 -16.03 -25.92 0.92
CA SER A 185 -14.82 -25.21 0.52
C SER A 185 -13.65 -25.72 1.35
N THR A 186 -12.51 -25.99 0.71
CA THR A 186 -11.28 -26.39 1.40
C THR A 186 -10.23 -25.32 1.21
N PHE A 187 -9.71 -24.81 2.31
CA PHE A 187 -8.73 -23.74 2.39
C PHE A 187 -7.39 -24.31 2.86
N GLN A 188 -6.30 -23.90 2.22
CA GLN A 188 -4.96 -24.22 2.67
C GLN A 188 -4.11 -22.95 2.64
N ALA A 189 -3.56 -22.58 3.80
CA ALA A 189 -2.69 -21.43 3.91
C ALA A 189 -1.23 -21.80 3.57
N HIS A 190 -0.52 -20.88 2.93
CA HIS A 190 0.91 -20.96 2.67
C HIS A 190 1.56 -19.67 3.15
N LEU A 191 2.66 -19.78 3.88
CA LEU A 191 3.35 -18.64 4.48
C LEU A 191 4.85 -18.76 4.20
N ALA A 192 5.50 -17.66 3.85
CA ALA A 192 6.94 -17.60 3.68
C ALA A 192 7.47 -16.26 4.15
N PRO A 193 8.64 -16.21 4.82
CA PRO A 193 9.30 -14.96 5.16
C PRO A 193 9.86 -14.32 3.88
N VAL A 194 9.68 -13.02 3.73
CA VAL A 194 10.12 -12.26 2.57
C VAL A 194 10.77 -10.95 2.99
N VAL A 195 11.83 -10.56 2.28
CA VAL A 195 12.51 -9.27 2.50
C VAL A 195 12.42 -8.34 1.28
N CYS A 196 11.92 -8.83 0.15
CA CYS A 196 11.75 -8.04 -1.07
C CYS A 196 10.64 -8.59 -1.97
N LEU A 197 10.14 -7.77 -2.89
CA LEU A 197 9.09 -8.16 -3.84
C LEU A 197 9.54 -9.29 -4.77
N LYS A 198 10.82 -9.35 -5.10
CA LYS A 198 11.35 -10.43 -5.93
C LYS A 198 11.14 -11.81 -5.28
N GLN A 199 11.32 -11.90 -3.96
CA GLN A 199 11.05 -13.14 -3.22
C GLN A 199 9.56 -13.48 -3.24
N VAL A 200 8.66 -12.50 -3.05
CA VAL A 200 7.21 -12.71 -3.19
C VAL A 200 6.88 -13.30 -4.56
N LYS A 201 7.39 -12.70 -5.64
CA LYS A 201 7.23 -13.19 -7.03
C LYS A 201 7.75 -14.63 -7.18
N ASN A 202 8.94 -14.92 -6.67
CA ASN A 202 9.56 -16.25 -6.77
C ASN A 202 8.78 -17.32 -5.98
N ILE A 203 8.29 -16.99 -4.77
CA ILE A 203 7.47 -17.89 -3.95
C ILE A 203 6.15 -18.20 -4.66
N LEU A 204 5.46 -17.20 -5.20
CA LEU A 204 4.22 -17.40 -5.95
C LEU A 204 4.47 -18.30 -7.15
N ALA A 205 5.53 -18.06 -7.92
CA ALA A 205 5.91 -18.90 -9.05
C ALA A 205 6.20 -20.36 -8.62
N GLU A 206 6.84 -20.57 -7.47
CA GLU A 206 7.08 -21.90 -6.91
C GLU A 206 5.77 -22.59 -6.48
N LEU A 207 4.89 -21.88 -5.77
CA LEU A 207 3.58 -22.40 -5.35
C LEU A 207 2.73 -22.82 -6.56
N TYR A 208 2.74 -22.02 -7.64
CA TYR A 208 2.01 -22.31 -8.87
C TYR A 208 2.56 -23.51 -9.68
N LYS A 209 3.75 -24.04 -9.36
CA LYS A 209 4.20 -25.34 -9.92
C LYS A 209 3.33 -26.50 -9.42
N ASN A 210 2.70 -26.36 -8.25
CA ASN A 210 1.77 -27.35 -7.74
C ASN A 210 0.41 -27.20 -8.42
N LYS A 211 0.01 -28.22 -9.19
CA LYS A 211 -1.27 -28.24 -9.92
C LYS A 211 -2.48 -28.00 -9.02
N LYS A 212 -2.46 -28.43 -7.75
CA LYS A 212 -3.59 -28.23 -6.84
C LYS A 212 -3.79 -26.75 -6.48
N ILE A 213 -2.70 -26.01 -6.34
CA ILE A 213 -2.72 -24.57 -6.05
C ILE A 213 -3.10 -23.84 -7.33
N ALA A 214 -2.40 -24.11 -8.44
CA ALA A 214 -2.67 -23.48 -9.72
C ALA A 214 -4.11 -23.68 -10.25
N SER A 215 -4.77 -24.78 -9.87
CA SER A 215 -6.17 -25.04 -10.23
C SER A 215 -7.17 -24.78 -9.09
N ALA A 216 -6.77 -24.15 -8.00
CA ALA A 216 -7.68 -23.77 -6.93
C ALA A 216 -8.68 -22.74 -7.45
N THR A 217 -9.87 -22.67 -6.83
CA THR A 217 -10.93 -21.73 -7.24
C THR A 217 -10.48 -20.28 -7.09
N HIS A 218 -9.76 -19.98 -6.00
CA HIS A 218 -9.19 -18.67 -5.70
C HIS A 218 -7.82 -18.87 -5.03
N ASN A 219 -6.81 -18.15 -5.53
CA ASN A 219 -5.45 -18.09 -5.00
C ASN A 219 -5.16 -16.70 -4.44
N ILE A 220 -5.87 -16.37 -3.36
CA ILE A 220 -5.72 -15.11 -2.66
C ILE A 220 -4.33 -15.02 -2.01
N TYR A 221 -3.72 -13.84 -2.03
CA TYR A 221 -2.47 -13.62 -1.30
C TYR A 221 -2.38 -12.19 -0.76
N ALA A 222 -1.55 -12.03 0.27
CA ALA A 222 -1.15 -10.73 0.80
C ALA A 222 0.31 -10.83 1.21
N TYR A 223 1.05 -9.73 1.12
CA TYR A 223 2.40 -9.64 1.63
C TYR A 223 2.59 -8.37 2.45
N ARG A 224 3.54 -8.44 3.38
CA ARG A 224 3.98 -7.32 4.18
C ARG A 224 5.47 -7.47 4.39
N ILE A 225 6.24 -6.52 3.88
CA ILE A 225 7.69 -6.49 3.91
C ILE A 225 8.10 -5.28 4.74
N TYR A 226 8.88 -5.49 5.78
CA TYR A 226 9.39 -4.41 6.60
C TYR A 226 10.67 -3.83 6.02
N CYS A 227 10.71 -2.52 5.82
CA CYS A 227 11.90 -1.80 5.41
C CYS A 227 12.60 -1.26 6.67
N GLU A 228 13.64 -1.97 7.15
CA GLU A 228 14.37 -1.63 8.38
C GLU A 228 14.93 -0.20 8.36
N ASP A 229 15.50 0.20 7.22
CA ASP A 229 16.16 1.50 7.03
C ASP A 229 15.24 2.69 7.34
N LYS A 230 13.93 2.55 7.11
CA LYS A 230 12.96 3.67 7.21
C LYS A 230 11.80 3.41 8.17
N GLN A 231 11.80 2.24 8.81
CA GLN A 231 10.78 1.84 9.78
C GLN A 231 9.37 1.88 9.17
N THR A 232 9.22 1.38 7.94
CA THR A 232 7.97 1.37 7.17
C THR A 232 7.67 -0.02 6.60
N PHE A 233 6.45 -0.21 6.07
CA PHE A 233 6.01 -1.44 5.46
C PHE A 233 5.63 -1.23 3.99
N LEU A 234 6.16 -2.11 3.15
CA LEU A 234 5.71 -2.37 1.80
C LEU A 234 4.69 -3.51 1.85
N GLN A 235 3.44 -3.27 1.47
CA GLN A 235 2.37 -4.25 1.65
C GLN A 235 1.28 -4.12 0.59
N ASP A 236 0.76 -5.25 0.13
CA ASP A 236 -0.30 -5.30 -0.88
C ASP A 236 -1.05 -6.64 -0.78
N CYS A 237 -2.16 -6.76 -1.51
CA CYS A 237 -2.96 -7.97 -1.56
C CYS A 237 -3.66 -8.18 -2.91
N GLU A 238 -3.93 -9.45 -3.22
CA GLU A 238 -4.69 -9.88 -4.40
C GLU A 238 -5.83 -10.78 -3.96
N ASP A 239 -7.03 -10.46 -4.45
CA ASP A 239 -8.28 -11.15 -4.12
C ASP A 239 -8.54 -12.35 -5.05
N ASP A 240 -7.91 -12.41 -6.24
CA ASP A 240 -8.14 -13.45 -7.25
C ASP A 240 -9.65 -13.74 -7.50
N GLY A 241 -10.44 -12.67 -7.54
CA GLY A 241 -11.89 -12.72 -7.73
C GLY A 241 -12.73 -13.09 -6.50
N GLU A 242 -12.12 -13.44 -5.36
CA GLU A 242 -12.82 -13.61 -4.07
C GLU A 242 -12.86 -12.27 -3.33
N THR A 243 -13.92 -11.50 -3.57
CA THR A 243 -14.03 -10.11 -3.12
C THR A 243 -13.68 -9.91 -1.64
N ALA A 244 -12.76 -8.96 -1.41
CA ALA A 244 -12.22 -8.53 -0.13
C ALA A 244 -11.42 -9.59 0.65
N ALA A 245 -11.11 -10.75 0.07
CA ALA A 245 -10.40 -11.82 0.77
C ALA A 245 -8.92 -11.50 1.03
N GLY A 246 -8.21 -10.97 0.04
CA GLY A 246 -6.84 -10.47 0.14
C GLY A 246 -6.73 -9.30 1.12
N GLY A 247 -7.66 -8.34 1.06
CA GLY A 247 -7.71 -7.23 2.03
C GLY A 247 -7.90 -7.71 3.47
N ARG A 248 -8.80 -8.68 3.70
CA ARG A 248 -8.97 -9.33 5.02
C ARG A 248 -7.70 -10.07 5.46
N LEU A 249 -7.01 -10.72 4.54
CA LEU A 249 -5.76 -11.44 4.82
C LEU A 249 -4.64 -10.47 5.24
N LEU A 250 -4.49 -9.35 4.52
CA LEU A 250 -3.52 -8.31 4.87
C LEU A 250 -3.84 -7.70 6.25
N HIS A 251 -5.12 -7.40 6.51
CA HIS A 251 -5.53 -6.90 7.82
C HIS A 251 -5.23 -7.90 8.94
N LEU A 252 -5.46 -9.20 8.72
CA LEU A 252 -5.10 -10.24 9.67
C LEU A 252 -3.60 -10.24 9.99
N MET A 253 -2.73 -10.09 8.97
CA MET A 253 -1.29 -9.97 9.17
C MET A 253 -0.94 -8.73 10.02
N GLN A 254 -1.66 -7.62 9.81
CA GLN A 254 -1.47 -6.39 10.59
C GLN A 254 -1.80 -6.57 12.07
N VAL A 255 -2.96 -7.14 12.38
CA VAL A 255 -3.40 -7.37 13.76
C VAL A 255 -2.50 -8.39 14.48
N LYS A 256 -1.95 -9.36 13.74
CA LYS A 256 -1.04 -10.37 14.29
C LYS A 256 0.41 -9.89 14.43
N GLY A 257 0.76 -8.72 13.89
CA GLY A 257 2.14 -8.22 13.90
C GLY A 257 3.09 -9.10 13.08
N ILE A 258 2.59 -9.73 12.02
CA ILE A 258 3.40 -10.55 11.11
C ILE A 258 4.11 -9.62 10.14
N ASN A 259 5.44 -9.67 10.15
CA ASN A 259 6.37 -8.91 9.31
C ASN A 259 7.27 -9.87 8.56
#